data_AF-A0A412I7U7-F1
#
_entry.id   AF-A0A412I7U7-F1
#
_cell.length_a   1.000
_cell.length_b   1.000
_cell.length_c   1.000
_cell.angle_alpha   90.00
_cell.angle_beta   90.00
_cell.angle_gamma   90.00
#
_symmetry.space_group_name_H-M   'P 1'
#
loop_
_entity.id
_entity.type
_entity.pdbx_description
1 polymer ?
#
loop_
_entity_poly.entity_id
_entity_poly.type
_entity_poly.pdbx_seq_one_letter_code
_entity_poly.pdbx_strand_id
1 'polypeptide(L)'
;MNYNISSDEFDNLLIKELLEKLSRYFEKEKLPFYVIGATARDIIMQKLLQQRSVRHTQDLDIAIAIADWQKFEEISNGIAQMDGFEKSLSQKQRFYYKKVYEIDIIPFGEVAKEDKCIYWPPEEEFKMSVQGFDEALKDFMIVRVDGEFDIRVH
;
A
#
# COMPACT_ATOMS: atom_id res chain seq x y z
N MET A 1 18.94 -4.93 1.74
CA MET A 1 19.01 -6.39 1.99
C MET A 1 17.72 -7.00 1.45
N ASN A 2 17.79 -8.17 0.79
CA ASN A 2 16.61 -8.85 0.28
C ASN A 2 16.21 -9.94 1.28
N TYR A 3 14.99 -9.86 1.81
CA TYR A 3 14.47 -10.79 2.81
C TYR A 3 13.41 -11.69 2.19
N ASN A 4 13.27 -12.93 2.68
CA ASN A 4 12.21 -13.84 2.24
C ASN A 4 11.16 -14.02 3.35
N ILE A 5 9.88 -13.99 3.01
CA ILE A 5 8.75 -14.30 3.90
C ILE A 5 7.89 -15.40 3.30
N SER A 6 7.44 -16.35 4.14
CA SER A 6 6.40 -17.30 3.74
C SER A 6 5.03 -16.66 3.95
N SER A 7 4.09 -16.90 3.03
CA SER A 7 2.72 -16.42 3.21
C SER A 7 2.01 -17.01 4.43
N ASP A 8 2.48 -18.16 4.92
CA ASP A 8 1.98 -18.78 6.17
C ASP A 8 2.34 -17.95 7.42
N GLU A 9 3.24 -16.98 7.27
CA GLU A 9 3.59 -16.02 8.32
C GLU A 9 2.64 -14.81 8.35
N PHE A 10 1.75 -14.67 7.36
CA PHE A 10 0.71 -13.65 7.40
C PHE A 10 -0.52 -14.15 8.16
N ASP A 11 -1.12 -13.27 8.95
CA ASP A 11 -2.32 -13.57 9.74
C ASP A 11 -3.62 -13.67 8.89
N ASN A 12 -3.54 -13.36 7.59
CA ASN A 12 -4.66 -13.43 6.66
C ASN A 12 -4.21 -13.96 5.27
N LEU A 13 -4.76 -15.10 4.85
CA LEU A 13 -4.47 -15.72 3.55
C LEU A 13 -4.78 -14.80 2.35
N LEU A 14 -5.74 -13.87 2.49
CA LEU A 14 -6.06 -12.91 1.45
C LEU A 14 -4.94 -11.89 1.22
N ILE A 15 -4.07 -11.64 2.20
CA ILE A 15 -3.03 -10.62 2.07
C ILE A 15 -1.99 -11.02 1.03
N LYS A 16 -1.62 -12.31 0.94
CA LYS A 16 -0.70 -12.80 -0.08
C LYS A 16 -1.28 -12.53 -1.46
N GLU A 17 -2.51 -12.99 -1.69
CA GLU A 17 -3.20 -12.84 -2.97
C GLU A 17 -3.35 -11.36 -3.36
N LEU A 18 -3.71 -10.51 -2.38
CA LEU A 18 -3.81 -9.07 -2.57
C LEU A 18 -2.47 -8.44 -2.96
N LEU A 19 -1.40 -8.72 -2.20
CA LEU A 19 -0.07 -8.20 -2.47
C LEU A 19 0.48 -8.71 -3.81
N GLU A 20 0.20 -9.95 -4.19
CA GLU A 20 0.58 -10.51 -5.49
C GLU A 20 -0.10 -9.76 -6.63
N LYS A 21 -1.42 -9.54 -6.52
CA LYS A 21 -2.20 -8.78 -7.52
C LYS A 21 -1.70 -7.34 -7.64
N LEU A 22 -1.49 -6.65 -6.51
CA LEU A 22 -0.95 -5.29 -6.50
C LEU A 22 0.47 -5.23 -7.06
N SER A 23 1.33 -6.19 -6.71
CA SER A 23 2.71 -6.25 -7.22
C SER A 23 2.76 -6.34 -8.74
N ARG A 24 1.96 -7.23 -9.33
CA ARG A 24 1.85 -7.35 -10.80
C ARG A 24 1.31 -6.07 -11.44
N TYR A 25 0.31 -5.45 -10.82
CA TYR A 25 -0.29 -4.21 -11.32
C TYR A 25 0.74 -3.06 -11.33
N PHE A 26 1.41 -2.83 -10.19
CA PHE A 26 2.37 -1.75 -10.04
C PHE A 26 3.67 -1.97 -10.82
N GLU A 27 4.07 -3.22 -11.03
CA GLU A 27 5.16 -3.57 -11.96
C GLU A 27 4.82 -3.16 -13.40
N LYS A 28 3.60 -3.44 -13.86
CA LYS A 28 3.12 -3.04 -15.19
C LYS A 28 3.05 -1.52 -15.34
N GLU A 29 2.60 -0.82 -14.30
CA GLU A 29 2.54 0.65 -14.26
C GLU A 29 3.94 1.31 -14.10
N LYS A 30 4.99 0.50 -13.91
CA LYS A 30 6.37 0.97 -13.63
C LYS A 30 6.41 1.95 -12.45
N LEU A 31 5.56 1.72 -11.46
CA LEU A 31 5.39 2.60 -10.32
C LEU A 31 5.61 1.82 -9.02
N PRO A 32 6.64 2.12 -8.24
CA PRO A 32 6.81 1.53 -6.91
C PRO A 32 5.63 1.85 -5.99
N PHE A 33 5.15 0.85 -5.26
CA PHE A 33 4.35 1.04 -4.05
C PHE A 33 5.13 0.55 -2.83
N TYR A 34 4.75 1.07 -1.67
CA TYR A 34 5.35 0.74 -0.38
C TYR A 34 4.25 0.27 0.57
N VAL A 35 4.38 -0.93 1.11
CA VAL A 35 3.55 -1.39 2.22
C VAL A 35 3.97 -0.61 3.46
N ILE A 36 3.00 0.05 4.10
CA ILE A 36 3.20 0.86 5.30
C ILE A 36 2.22 0.40 6.39
N GLY A 37 2.19 1.13 7.51
CA GLY A 37 1.18 0.91 8.56
C GLY A 37 1.37 -0.41 9.31
N ALA A 38 0.25 -0.98 9.78
CA ALA A 38 0.28 -2.14 10.65
C ALA A 38 0.86 -3.38 9.95
N THR A 39 0.51 -3.60 8.68
CA THR A 39 1.04 -4.72 7.89
C THR A 39 2.55 -4.63 7.71
N ALA A 40 3.09 -3.43 7.45
CA ALA A 40 4.54 -3.25 7.35
C ALA A 40 5.23 -3.58 8.67
N ARG A 41 4.76 -2.99 9.79
CA ARG A 41 5.29 -3.27 11.12
C ARG A 41 5.30 -4.77 11.41
N ASP A 42 4.21 -5.47 11.10
CA ASP A 42 4.06 -6.89 11.43
C ASP A 42 5.02 -7.76 10.60
N ILE A 43 5.24 -7.43 9.31
CA ILE A 43 6.28 -8.05 8.47
C ILE A 43 7.67 -7.84 9.08
N ILE A 44 7.98 -6.61 9.50
CA ILE A 44 9.27 -6.25 10.08
C ILE A 44 9.50 -6.99 11.41
N MET A 45 8.50 -6.99 12.30
CA MET A 45 8.57 -7.68 13.59
C MET A 45 8.75 -9.18 13.43
N GLN A 46 7.97 -9.81 12.55
CA GLN A 46 8.10 -11.23 12.26
C GLN A 46 9.51 -11.56 11.77
N LYS A 47 10.12 -10.70 10.95
CA LYS A 47 11.48 -10.93 10.42
C LYS A 47 12.59 -10.66 11.43
N LEU A 48 12.52 -9.55 12.16
CA LEU A 48 13.58 -9.15 13.08
C LEU A 48 13.52 -9.87 14.43
N LEU A 49 12.31 -10.20 14.89
CA LEU A 49 12.09 -10.71 16.24
C LEU A 49 11.55 -12.15 16.26
N GLN A 50 11.20 -12.74 15.11
CA GLN A 50 10.54 -14.06 15.01
C GLN A 50 9.26 -14.15 15.86
N GLN A 51 8.61 -13.01 16.06
CA GLN A 51 7.38 -12.88 16.82
C GLN A 51 6.22 -12.67 15.87
N ARG A 52 5.22 -13.56 15.96
CA ARG A 52 3.95 -13.38 15.26
C ARG A 52 3.20 -12.22 15.88
N SER A 53 2.59 -11.40 15.03
CA SER A 53 1.64 -10.40 15.48
C SER A 53 0.46 -11.11 16.15
N VAL A 54 -0.04 -10.51 17.24
CA VAL A 54 -1.26 -11.00 17.91
C VAL A 54 -2.50 -10.36 17.27
N ARG A 55 -2.32 -9.34 16.41
CA ARG A 55 -3.40 -8.62 15.73
C ARG A 55 -3.62 -9.16 14.33
N HIS A 56 -4.84 -9.59 14.05
CA HIS A 56 -5.31 -9.71 12.68
C HIS A 56 -5.53 -8.30 12.09
N THR A 57 -4.65 -7.85 11.20
CA THR A 57 -4.89 -6.63 10.41
C THR A 57 -5.94 -6.91 9.34
N GLN A 58 -7.00 -6.10 9.31
CA GLN A 58 -8.12 -6.23 8.36
C GLN A 58 -7.98 -5.28 7.17
N ASP A 59 -6.87 -4.55 7.14
CA ASP A 59 -6.57 -3.49 6.20
C ASP A 59 -5.12 -3.57 5.71
N LEU A 60 -4.90 -3.08 4.48
CA LEU A 60 -3.60 -2.86 3.89
C LEU A 60 -3.44 -1.40 3.52
N ASP A 61 -2.49 -0.72 4.17
CA ASP A 61 -2.06 0.61 3.79
C ASP A 61 -0.88 0.52 2.81
N ILE A 62 -1.00 1.17 1.65
CA ILE A 62 0.11 1.36 0.72
C ILE A 62 0.34 2.82 0.39
N ALA A 63 1.59 3.20 0.20
CA ALA A 63 1.98 4.52 -0.29
C ALA A 63 2.49 4.45 -1.73
N ILE A 64 2.15 5.46 -2.54
CA ILE A 64 2.63 5.62 -3.93
C ILE A 64 3.13 7.04 -4.20
N ALA A 65 4.32 7.16 -4.77
CA ALA A 65 4.90 8.45 -5.13
C ALA A 65 4.39 8.89 -6.51
N ILE A 66 3.63 9.98 -6.59
CA ILE A 66 3.04 10.45 -7.83
C ILE A 66 3.29 11.94 -8.05
N ALA A 67 3.36 12.34 -9.33
CA ALA A 67 3.59 13.73 -9.73
C ALA A 67 2.31 14.58 -9.67
N ASP A 68 1.17 13.97 -9.98
CA ASP A 68 -0.11 14.67 -10.07
C ASP A 68 -1.31 13.75 -9.76
N TRP A 69 -2.47 14.37 -9.57
CA TRP A 69 -3.72 13.66 -9.29
C TRP A 69 -4.26 12.87 -10.48
N GLN A 70 -3.91 13.23 -11.72
CA GLN A 70 -4.29 12.44 -12.89
C GLN A 70 -3.68 11.03 -12.78
N LYS A 71 -2.43 10.92 -12.34
CA LYS A 71 -1.81 9.60 -12.11
C LYS A 71 -2.53 8.81 -11.01
N PHE A 72 -3.03 9.46 -9.96
CA PHE A 72 -3.84 8.79 -8.94
C PHE A 72 -5.16 8.25 -9.51
N GLU A 73 -5.83 9.03 -10.37
CA GLU A 73 -7.07 8.62 -11.05
C GLU A 73 -6.83 7.42 -11.98
N GLU A 74 -5.75 7.44 -12.77
CA GLU A 74 -5.35 6.32 -13.63
C GLU A 74 -5.14 5.03 -12.82
N ILE A 75 -4.39 5.12 -11.72
CA ILE A 75 -4.14 3.99 -10.83
C ILE A 75 -5.43 3.50 -10.19
N SER A 76 -6.26 4.43 -9.71
CA SER A 76 -7.52 4.10 -9.06
C SER A 76 -8.48 3.39 -10.00
N ASN A 77 -8.59 3.87 -11.25
CA ASN A 77 -9.42 3.25 -12.27
C ASN A 77 -8.87 1.88 -12.69
N GLY A 78 -7.55 1.75 -12.83
CA GLY A 78 -6.91 0.48 -13.18
C GLY A 78 -7.11 -0.58 -12.10
N ILE A 79 -6.93 -0.23 -10.82
CA ILE A 79 -7.18 -1.13 -9.69
C ILE A 79 -8.66 -1.49 -9.59
N ALA A 80 -9.58 -0.53 -9.74
CA ALA A 80 -11.02 -0.80 -9.69
C ALA A 80 -11.53 -1.73 -10.81
N GLN A 81 -10.77 -1.89 -11.90
CA GLN A 81 -11.07 -2.86 -12.97
C GLN A 81 -10.49 -4.25 -12.72
N MET A 82 -9.62 -4.42 -11.71
CA MET A 82 -9.07 -5.71 -11.36
C MET A 82 -10.11 -6.59 -10.65
N ASP A 83 -10.09 -7.88 -10.95
CA ASP A 83 -11.00 -8.84 -10.34
C ASP A 83 -10.90 -8.83 -8.81
N GLY A 84 -12.05 -8.70 -8.15
CA GLY A 84 -12.20 -8.66 -6.70
C GLY A 84 -12.00 -7.28 -6.06
N PHE A 85 -11.65 -6.24 -6.81
CA PHE A 85 -11.49 -4.89 -6.28
C PHE A 85 -12.75 -4.04 -6.47
N GLU A 86 -13.04 -3.19 -5.49
CA GLU A 86 -14.12 -2.21 -5.53
C GLU A 86 -13.63 -0.88 -4.94
N LYS A 87 -13.87 0.24 -5.62
CA LYS A 87 -13.52 1.56 -5.10
C LYS A 87 -14.55 2.02 -4.08
N SER A 88 -14.11 2.57 -2.94
CA SER A 88 -15.04 3.19 -1.99
C SER A 88 -15.68 4.45 -2.58
N LEU A 89 -17.00 4.58 -2.42
CA LEU A 89 -17.75 5.76 -2.85
C LEU A 89 -17.61 6.95 -1.89
N SER A 90 -17.19 6.70 -0.64
CA SER A 90 -17.12 7.73 0.41
C SER A 90 -15.69 8.09 0.82
N GLN A 91 -14.73 7.18 0.64
CA GLN A 91 -13.34 7.40 1.06
C GLN A 91 -12.41 7.40 -0.17
N LYS A 92 -11.79 8.56 -0.44
CA LYS A 92 -11.03 8.81 -1.67
C LYS A 92 -9.77 7.94 -1.78
N GLN A 93 -9.17 7.53 -0.67
CA GLN A 93 -8.01 6.63 -0.62
C GLN A 93 -8.39 5.14 -0.63
N ARG A 94 -9.63 4.80 -0.25
CA ARG A 94 -10.03 3.43 0.08
C ARG A 94 -10.51 2.60 -1.11
N PHE A 95 -10.20 1.32 -1.06
CA PHE A 95 -10.70 0.23 -1.89
C PHE A 95 -11.09 -0.96 -1.01
N TYR A 96 -11.85 -1.88 -1.57
CA TYR A 96 -12.20 -3.15 -0.95
C TYR A 96 -11.72 -4.29 -1.84
N TYR A 97 -11.09 -5.30 -1.23
CA TYR A 97 -10.80 -6.57 -1.87
C TYR A 97 -11.74 -7.66 -1.37
N LYS A 98 -12.42 -8.34 -2.29
CA LYS A 98 -13.43 -9.38 -2.03
C LYS A 98 -14.51 -8.93 -1.03
N LYS A 99 -14.77 -7.61 -0.94
CA LYS A 99 -15.73 -6.97 -0.01
C LYS A 99 -15.45 -7.16 1.48
N VAL A 100 -14.29 -7.71 1.85
CA VAL A 100 -13.96 -8.06 3.24
C VAL A 100 -12.65 -7.46 3.72
N TYR A 101 -11.79 -7.01 2.81
CA TYR A 101 -10.48 -6.49 3.14
C TYR A 101 -10.34 -5.06 2.65
N GLU A 102 -9.96 -4.14 3.52
CA GLU A 102 -9.81 -2.73 3.16
C GLU A 102 -8.40 -2.47 2.62
N ILE A 103 -8.28 -1.61 1.60
CA ILE A 103 -6.99 -1.16 1.09
C ILE A 103 -7.02 0.35 1.00
N ASP A 104 -6.11 1.01 1.70
CA ASP A 104 -5.90 2.45 1.59
C ASP A 104 -4.66 2.72 0.73
N ILE A 105 -4.87 3.43 -0.38
CA ILE A 105 -3.81 3.88 -1.28
C ILE A 105 -3.56 5.35 -1.01
N ILE A 106 -2.42 5.64 -0.40
CA ILE A 106 -2.03 6.98 0.04
C ILE A 106 -1.02 7.56 -0.97
N PRO A 107 -1.41 8.56 -1.78
CA PRO A 107 -0.47 9.20 -2.67
C PRO A 107 0.45 10.16 -1.90
N PHE A 108 1.70 10.28 -2.34
CA PHE A 108 2.64 11.28 -1.82
C PHE A 108 3.56 11.76 -2.96
N GLY A 109 4.53 12.63 -2.65
CA GLY A 109 5.42 13.23 -3.63
C GLY A 109 4.92 14.61 -4.04
N GLU A 110 4.93 14.91 -5.33
CA GLU A 110 4.67 16.28 -5.83
C GLU A 110 3.20 16.73 -5.65
N VAL A 111 2.30 15.79 -5.38
CA VAL A 111 0.90 16.09 -4.98
C VAL A 111 0.77 16.68 -3.57
N ALA A 112 1.80 16.57 -2.73
CA ALA A 112 1.80 17.16 -1.40
C ALA A 112 2.08 18.67 -1.46
N LYS A 113 1.28 19.45 -0.75
CA LYS A 113 1.47 20.90 -0.63
C LYS A 113 2.60 21.24 0.35
N GLU A 114 2.95 22.52 0.44
CA GLU A 114 4.03 23.03 1.31
C GLU A 114 3.88 22.62 2.78
N ASP A 115 2.65 22.46 3.26
CA ASP A 115 2.33 22.02 4.62
C ASP A 115 2.45 20.50 4.83
N LYS A 116 3.05 19.79 3.87
CA LYS A 116 3.25 18.33 3.87
C LYS A 116 1.95 17.53 3.92
N CYS A 117 0.87 18.12 3.40
CA CYS A 117 -0.42 17.47 3.32
C CYS A 117 -0.88 17.35 1.87
N ILE A 118 -1.65 16.31 1.61
CA ILE A 118 -2.40 16.11 0.36
C ILE A 118 -3.85 16.50 0.58
N TYR A 119 -4.46 16.98 -0.49
CA TYR A 119 -5.84 17.46 -0.53
C TYR A 119 -6.50 16.84 -1.75
N TRP A 120 -7.40 15.88 -1.54
CA TRP A 120 -7.99 15.16 -2.68
C TRP A 120 -8.91 16.09 -3.49
N PRO A 121 -8.74 16.13 -4.82
CA PRO A 121 -9.58 16.95 -5.68
C PRO A 121 -11.00 16.36 -5.86
N PRO A 122 -11.92 17.15 -6.44
CA PRO A 122 -11.77 18.57 -6.76
C PRO A 122 -12.06 19.50 -5.57
N GLU A 123 -12.76 19.03 -4.53
CA GLU A 123 -13.20 19.89 -3.43
C GLU A 123 -12.06 20.27 -2.47
N GLU A 124 -10.98 19.48 -2.43
CA GLU A 124 -9.85 19.66 -1.50
C GLU A 124 -10.25 19.71 -0.01
N GLU A 125 -11.44 19.26 0.35
CA GLU A 125 -11.92 19.27 1.74
C GLU A 125 -11.27 18.16 2.59
N PHE A 126 -10.89 17.05 1.95
CA PHE A 126 -10.26 15.93 2.62
C PHE A 126 -8.73 16.09 2.64
N LYS A 127 -8.21 16.38 3.83
CA LYS A 127 -6.79 16.59 4.12
C LYS A 127 -6.19 15.35 4.77
N MET A 128 -5.02 14.92 4.29
CA MET A 128 -4.19 13.92 4.97
C MET A 128 -2.75 14.40 5.05
N SER A 129 -2.12 14.23 6.22
CA SER A 129 -0.68 14.47 6.36
C SER A 129 0.10 13.32 5.76
N VAL A 130 1.08 13.65 4.92
CA VAL A 130 2.09 12.73 4.39
C VAL A 130 3.49 13.15 4.83
N GLN A 131 3.55 13.88 5.95
CA GLN A 131 4.80 14.34 6.54
C GLN A 131 5.74 13.16 6.79
N GLY A 132 6.99 13.28 6.31
CA GLY A 132 8.02 12.27 6.46
C GLY A 132 8.01 11.19 5.39
N PHE A 133 7.01 11.11 4.50
CA PHE A 133 6.96 10.05 3.48
C PHE A 133 8.14 10.13 2.50
N ASP A 134 8.52 11.34 2.07
CA ASP A 134 9.65 11.57 1.15
C ASP A 134 11.00 11.14 1.73
N GLU A 135 11.17 11.22 3.05
CA GLU A 135 12.39 10.81 3.74
C GLU A 135 12.35 9.34 4.13
N ALA A 136 11.25 8.91 4.73
CA ALA A 136 11.09 7.59 5.31
C ALA A 136 11.07 6.50 4.23
N LEU A 137 10.31 6.71 3.15
CA LEU A 137 10.15 5.71 2.09
C LEU A 137 11.36 5.63 1.13
N LYS A 138 12.42 6.40 1.38
CA LYS A 138 13.73 6.18 0.74
C LYS A 138 14.49 5.02 1.35
N ASP A 139 14.26 4.73 2.64
CA ASP A 139 14.85 3.60 3.34
C ASP A 139 13.79 2.52 3.55
N PHE A 140 13.68 1.62 2.58
CA PHE A 140 12.73 0.51 2.59
C PHE A 140 13.45 -0.83 2.54
N MET A 141 12.79 -1.85 3.08
CA MET A 141 13.22 -3.23 2.92
C MET A 141 12.50 -3.88 1.74
N ILE A 142 13.26 -4.62 0.93
CA ILE A 142 12.67 -5.49 -0.10
C ILE A 142 12.40 -6.84 0.55
N VAL A 143 11.14 -7.24 0.53
CA VAL A 143 10.68 -8.54 1.02
C VAL A 143 10.13 -9.33 -0.16
N ARG A 144 10.70 -10.50 -0.40
CA ARG A 144 10.25 -11.47 -1.38
C ARG A 144 9.28 -12.44 -0.71
N VAL A 145 8.05 -12.48 -1.19
CA VAL A 145 6.98 -13.32 -0.66
C VAL A 145 6.97 -14.64 -1.41
N ASP A 146 7.10 -15.77 -0.69
CA ASP A 146 7.12 -17.15 -1.20
C ASP A 146 8.13 -17.42 -2.34
N GLY A 147 9.11 -16.54 -2.54
CA GLY A 147 9.99 -16.63 -3.69
C GLY A 147 9.33 -16.23 -5.02
N GLU A 148 8.14 -15.63 -5.00
CA GLU A 148 7.31 -15.33 -6.17
C GLU A 148 7.41 -13.86 -6.60
N PHE A 149 7.14 -12.92 -5.69
CA PHE A 149 7.11 -11.48 -5.98
C PHE A 149 7.74 -10.67 -4.85
N ASP A 150 8.16 -9.44 -5.18
CA ASP A 150 8.84 -8.54 -4.26
C ASP A 150 7.91 -7.37 -3.85
N ILE A 151 7.91 -7.04 -2.58
CA ILE A 151 7.26 -5.86 -2.02
C ILE A 151 8.28 -4.97 -1.32
N ARG A 152 8.02 -3.66 -1.31
CA ARG A 152 8.78 -2.68 -0.51
C ARG A 152 8.04 -2.45 0.79
N VAL A 153 8.73 -2.52 1.91
CA VAL A 153 8.14 -2.39 3.26
C VAL A 153 8.88 -1.31 4.03
N HIS A 154 8.13 -0.45 4.70
CA HIS A 154 8.65 0.58 5.60
C HIS A 154 7.88 0.61 6.92
#